data_AF-A0A5N1J511-F1
#
_entry.id   AF-A0A5N1J511-F1
#
_cell.length_a   1.000
_cell.length_b   1.000
_cell.length_c   1.000
_cell.angle_alpha   90.00
_cell.angle_beta   90.00
_cell.angle_gamma   90.00
#
_symmetry.space_group_name_H-M   'P 1'
#
loop_
_entity.id
_entity.type
_entity.pdbx_description
1 polymer ?
#
loop_
_entity_poly.entity_id
_entity_poly.type
_entity_poly.pdbx_seq_one_letter_code
_entity_poly.pdbx_strand_id
1 'polypeptide(L)'
;MDKNDILLRLFKAIQENSDNEHLDFALPGYAARQLISYQAIREDLMQCLASIKELMEKDHNQVVRTALWYSTISLYGKCFTDASTSKSSKLEVKDCFTVGQGLHGVHEQLMDLRHNLVAHRGETIQEIGIAYLRLRLHDSARGAHVRQGKFKIPKDLNVIVELLEHLIAVCEMKFEKATEKAWDHMMKTYTPTQMALLKIGGPNINQAITEKFNPENPEPPAKIERPEFSGEKFV
;
A
#
# COMPACT_ATOMS: atom_id res chain seq x y z
N MET A 1 15.74 -5.78 17.96
CA MET A 1 16.41 -5.62 16.66
C MET A 1 16.61 -4.14 16.45
N ASP A 2 17.83 -3.69 16.22
CA ASP A 2 18.11 -2.25 16.07
C ASP A 2 17.61 -1.75 14.70
N LYS A 3 17.27 -0.47 14.61
CA LYS A 3 16.85 0.19 13.36
C LYS A 3 17.93 0.04 12.28
N ASN A 4 19.21 0.12 12.66
CA ASN A 4 20.32 -0.01 11.72
C ASN A 4 20.41 -1.42 11.13
N ASP A 5 20.13 -2.46 11.93
CA ASP A 5 20.11 -3.84 11.45
C ASP A 5 19.05 -4.04 10.36
N ILE A 6 17.87 -3.43 10.55
CA ILE A 6 16.77 -3.49 9.59
C ILE A 6 17.18 -2.78 8.29
N LEU A 7 17.76 -1.58 8.39
CA LEU A 7 18.21 -0.82 7.21
C LEU A 7 19.29 -1.59 6.42
N LEU A 8 20.25 -2.19 7.11
CA LEU A 8 21.30 -3.00 6.47
C LEU A 8 20.72 -4.21 5.74
N ARG A 9 19.72 -4.88 6.31
CA ARG A 9 19.03 -5.98 5.63
C ARG A 9 18.28 -5.51 4.39
N LEU A 10 17.60 -4.36 4.46
CA LEU A 10 16.91 -3.79 3.30
C LEU A 10 17.88 -3.43 2.18
N PHE A 11 19.01 -2.79 2.50
CA PHE A 11 20.02 -2.48 1.47
C PHE A 11 20.62 -3.72 0.82
N LYS A 12 20.90 -4.76 1.60
CA LYS A 12 21.36 -6.05 1.04
C LYS A 12 20.31 -6.66 0.11
N ALA A 13 19.05 -6.69 0.53
CA ALA A 13 17.97 -7.21 -0.30
C ALA A 13 17.81 -6.42 -1.62
N ILE A 14 17.98 -5.09 -1.59
CA ILE A 14 17.96 -4.27 -2.82
C ILE A 14 19.14 -4.64 -3.73
N GLN A 15 20.35 -4.78 -3.18
CA GLN A 15 21.54 -5.16 -3.94
C GLN A 15 21.43 -6.55 -4.57
N GLU A 16 20.91 -7.52 -3.82
CA GLU A 16 20.71 -8.90 -4.26
C GLU A 16 19.68 -9.01 -5.40
N ASN A 17 18.70 -8.11 -5.45
CA ASN A 17 17.66 -8.07 -6.49
C ASN A 17 17.96 -7.09 -7.63
N SER A 18 19.15 -6.49 -7.65
CA SER A 18 19.52 -5.56 -8.71
C SER A 18 19.72 -6.31 -10.03
N ASP A 19 19.03 -5.87 -11.08
CA ASP A 19 19.09 -6.46 -12.41
C ASP A 19 20.30 -5.99 -13.24
N ASN A 20 21.13 -5.11 -12.68
CA ASN A 20 22.23 -4.41 -13.36
C ASN A 20 21.79 -3.55 -14.57
N GLU A 21 20.50 -3.40 -14.83
CA GLU A 21 19.95 -2.50 -15.86
C GLU A 21 19.58 -1.14 -15.26
N HIS A 22 19.17 -1.14 -13.98
CA HIS A 22 18.74 0.06 -13.27
C HIS A 22 19.79 0.55 -12.26
N LEU A 23 19.78 1.85 -11.96
CA LEU A 23 20.54 2.46 -10.87
C LEU A 23 19.60 2.77 -9.71
N ASP A 24 19.89 2.19 -8.55
CA ASP A 24 19.08 2.39 -7.34
C ASP A 24 19.72 3.44 -6.43
N PHE A 25 18.93 4.41 -6.01
CA PHE A 25 19.36 5.47 -5.10
C PHE A 25 18.55 5.45 -3.81
N ALA A 26 19.23 5.57 -2.67
CA ALA A 26 18.58 5.82 -1.39
C ALA A 26 18.05 7.26 -1.35
N LEU A 27 16.75 7.41 -1.15
CA LEU A 27 16.14 8.71 -0.95
C LEU A 27 16.35 9.18 0.50
N PRO A 28 16.76 10.46 0.71
CA PRO A 28 16.78 11.06 2.03
C PRO A 28 15.42 10.99 2.71
N GLY A 29 15.39 10.76 4.03
CA GLY A 29 14.14 10.49 4.76
C GLY A 29 13.07 11.58 4.66
N TYR A 30 13.44 12.84 4.40
CA TYR A 30 12.47 13.91 4.19
C TYR A 30 11.78 13.83 2.81
N ALA A 31 12.48 13.32 1.78
CA ALA A 31 11.94 13.12 0.43
C ALA A 31 11.21 11.77 0.33
N ALA A 32 11.69 10.75 1.03
CA ALA A 32 11.11 9.41 1.03
C ALA A 32 9.79 9.29 1.82
N ARG A 33 9.52 10.22 2.76
CA ARG A 33 8.40 10.07 3.73
C ARG A 33 7.05 9.87 3.06
N GLN A 34 6.74 10.66 2.02
CA GLN A 34 5.46 10.56 1.33
C GLN A 34 5.34 9.24 0.56
N LEU A 35 6.42 8.81 -0.10
CA LEU A 35 6.48 7.55 -0.83
C LEU A 35 6.26 6.36 0.09
N ILE A 36 7.01 6.30 1.21
CA ILE A 36 6.86 5.25 2.22
C ILE A 36 5.43 5.23 2.77
N SER A 37 4.83 6.39 3.01
CA SER A 37 3.46 6.47 3.54
C SER A 37 2.43 5.95 2.53
N TYR A 38 2.51 6.34 1.25
CA TYR A 38 1.59 5.85 0.23
C TYR A 38 1.80 4.37 -0.09
N GLN A 39 3.04 3.88 -0.10
CA GLN A 39 3.31 2.46 -0.25
C GLN A 39 2.69 1.65 0.90
N ALA A 40 2.83 2.11 2.14
CA ALA A 40 2.23 1.43 3.30
C ALA A 40 0.68 1.42 3.22
N ILE A 41 0.06 2.53 2.79
CA ILE A 41 -1.39 2.58 2.56
C ILE A 41 -1.81 1.60 1.48
N ARG A 42 -1.06 1.54 0.36
CA ARG A 42 -1.33 0.60 -0.74
C ARG A 42 -1.26 -0.85 -0.26
N GLU A 43 -0.25 -1.20 0.53
CA GLU A 43 -0.12 -2.54 1.12
C GLU A 43 -1.29 -2.87 2.05
N ASP A 44 -1.69 -1.95 2.93
CA ASP A 44 -2.85 -2.12 3.81
C ASP A 44 -4.15 -2.35 3.00
N LEU A 45 -4.37 -1.59 1.90
CA LEU A 45 -5.52 -1.75 1.01
C LEU A 45 -5.49 -3.08 0.24
N MET A 46 -4.33 -3.50 -0.28
CA MET A 46 -4.17 -4.79 -0.93
C MET A 46 -4.44 -5.95 0.05
N GLN A 47 -4.00 -5.83 1.30
CA GLN A 47 -4.29 -6.81 2.34
C GLN A 47 -5.78 -6.87 2.68
N CYS A 48 -6.46 -5.71 2.71
CA CYS A 48 -7.92 -5.66 2.84
C CYS A 48 -8.60 -6.39 1.68
N LEU A 49 -8.17 -6.14 0.45
CA LEU A 49 -8.73 -6.76 -0.76
C LEU A 49 -8.56 -8.28 -0.74
N ALA A 50 -7.35 -8.76 -0.41
CA ALA A 50 -7.08 -10.19 -0.27
C ALA A 50 -7.96 -10.82 0.82
N SER A 51 -8.14 -10.15 1.96
CA SER A 51 -8.97 -10.65 3.06
C SER A 51 -10.45 -10.72 2.70
N ILE A 52 -10.96 -9.76 1.91
CA ILE A 52 -12.34 -9.78 1.40
C ILE A 52 -12.53 -10.88 0.35
N LYS A 53 -11.59 -11.04 -0.58
CA LYS A 53 -11.64 -12.12 -1.59
C LYS A 53 -11.61 -13.51 -0.92
N GLU A 54 -10.76 -13.69 0.09
CA GLU A 54 -10.71 -14.92 0.89
C GLU A 54 -12.06 -15.21 1.59
N LEU A 55 -12.72 -14.18 2.14
CA LEU A 55 -14.06 -14.29 2.74
C LEU A 55 -15.16 -14.67 1.73
N MET A 56 -14.98 -14.35 0.44
CA MET A 56 -15.93 -14.64 -0.63
C MET A 56 -15.76 -16.06 -1.19
N GLU A 57 -14.53 -16.52 -1.32
CA GLU A 57 -14.19 -17.75 -2.06
C GLU A 57 -14.28 -19.03 -1.21
N LYS A 58 -14.03 -18.93 0.10
CA LYS A 58 -13.87 -20.09 0.96
C LYS A 58 -14.89 -20.15 2.08
N ASP A 59 -15.33 -21.36 2.38
CA ASP A 59 -16.13 -21.61 3.57
C ASP A 59 -15.21 -21.73 4.79
N HIS A 60 -15.20 -20.67 5.60
CA HIS A 60 -14.43 -20.60 6.83
C HIS A 60 -15.34 -20.74 8.05
N ASN A 61 -14.79 -21.29 9.14
CA ASN A 61 -15.48 -21.25 10.42
C ASN A 61 -15.70 -19.80 10.90
N GLN A 62 -16.64 -19.61 11.81
CA GLN A 62 -17.03 -18.28 12.30
C GLN A 62 -15.86 -17.47 12.87
N VAL A 63 -14.89 -18.11 13.54
CA VAL A 63 -13.75 -17.43 14.16
C VAL A 63 -12.86 -16.80 13.09
N VAL A 64 -12.51 -17.56 12.05
CA VAL A 64 -11.69 -17.08 10.94
C VAL A 64 -12.41 -15.97 10.18
N ARG A 65 -13.71 -16.13 9.91
CA ARG A 65 -14.52 -15.10 9.24
C ARG A 65 -14.51 -13.79 10.00
N THR A 66 -14.73 -13.86 11.32
CA THR A 66 -14.70 -12.69 12.19
C THR A 66 -13.30 -12.06 12.23
N ALA A 67 -12.24 -12.86 12.32
CA ALA A 67 -10.86 -12.35 12.33
C ALA A 67 -10.51 -11.60 11.04
N LEU A 68 -10.81 -12.19 9.87
CA LEU A 68 -10.59 -11.55 8.57
C LEU A 68 -11.35 -10.23 8.46
N TRP A 69 -12.64 -10.23 8.82
CA TRP A 69 -13.45 -9.02 8.77
C TRP A 69 -12.92 -7.91 9.69
N TYR A 70 -12.58 -8.23 10.94
CA TYR A 70 -12.06 -7.25 11.89
C TYR A 70 -10.71 -6.69 11.43
N SER A 71 -9.85 -7.54 10.87
CA SER A 71 -8.59 -7.12 10.25
C SER A 71 -8.84 -6.13 9.11
N THR A 72 -9.77 -6.44 8.20
CA THR A 72 -10.14 -5.54 7.10
C THR A 72 -10.63 -4.19 7.62
N ILE A 73 -11.57 -4.16 8.56
CA ILE A 73 -12.11 -2.89 9.08
C ILE A 73 -11.02 -2.07 9.78
N SER A 74 -10.12 -2.72 10.52
CA SER A 74 -9.02 -2.06 11.22
C SER A 74 -8.01 -1.44 10.25
N LEU A 75 -7.52 -2.22 9.28
CA LEU A 75 -6.56 -1.77 8.26
C LEU A 75 -7.17 -0.71 7.34
N TYR A 76 -8.44 -0.89 6.96
CA TYR A 76 -9.18 0.10 6.18
C TYR A 76 -9.22 1.45 6.89
N GLY A 77 -9.68 1.49 8.15
CA GLY A 77 -9.74 2.73 8.91
C GLY A 77 -8.38 3.38 9.16
N LYS A 78 -7.31 2.58 9.27
CA LYS A 78 -5.92 3.07 9.39
C LYS A 78 -5.53 3.93 8.18
N CYS A 79 -5.96 3.58 6.96
CA CYS A 79 -5.66 4.32 5.73
C CYS A 79 -6.20 5.78 5.72
N PHE A 80 -7.23 6.05 6.52
CA PHE A 80 -7.92 7.35 6.61
C PHE A 80 -7.72 8.06 7.95
N THR A 81 -7.03 7.43 8.91
CA THR A 81 -6.81 8.02 10.24
C THR A 81 -5.80 9.15 10.16
N ASP A 82 -6.06 10.24 10.91
CA ASP A 82 -5.17 11.39 10.92
C ASP A 82 -3.81 11.08 11.55
N ALA A 83 -2.74 11.41 10.83
CA ALA A 83 -1.35 11.23 11.25
C ALA A 83 -0.63 12.58 11.37
N SER A 84 -1.38 13.63 11.72
CA SER A 84 -0.90 15.01 11.82
C SER A 84 0.30 15.18 12.76
N THR A 85 0.42 14.34 13.79
CA THR A 85 1.57 14.31 14.70
C THR A 85 2.84 13.74 14.06
N SER A 86 2.73 12.77 13.15
CA SER A 86 3.89 12.15 12.46
C SER A 86 4.18 12.76 11.08
N LYS A 87 3.33 13.68 10.60
CA LYS A 87 3.38 14.26 9.24
C LYS A 87 3.40 13.19 8.13
N SER A 88 2.75 12.05 8.38
CA SER A 88 2.59 10.97 7.39
C SER A 88 1.43 11.27 6.46
N SER A 89 1.50 10.78 5.22
CA SER A 89 0.40 10.92 4.27
C SER A 89 -0.84 10.14 4.73
N LYS A 90 -2.03 10.62 4.38
CA LYS A 90 -3.29 9.89 4.49
C LYS A 90 -4.09 10.02 3.20
N LEU A 91 -5.08 9.16 3.02
CA LEU A 91 -6.07 9.35 1.97
C LEU A 91 -7.10 10.38 2.42
N GLU A 92 -7.17 11.50 1.70
CA GLU A 92 -8.21 12.50 1.89
C GLU A 92 -9.47 12.05 1.17
N VAL A 93 -10.59 11.94 1.89
CA VAL A 93 -11.88 11.48 1.35
C VAL A 93 -12.28 12.27 0.12
N LYS A 94 -12.13 13.61 0.19
CA LYS A 94 -12.42 14.52 -0.93
C LYS A 94 -11.62 14.21 -2.20
N ASP A 95 -10.41 13.67 -2.08
CA ASP A 95 -9.57 13.35 -3.24
C ASP A 95 -9.91 11.97 -3.82
N CYS A 96 -10.46 11.09 -2.98
CA CYS A 96 -10.77 9.72 -3.36
C CYS A 96 -12.10 9.61 -4.10
N PHE A 97 -13.11 10.42 -3.76
CA PHE A 97 -14.48 10.22 -4.24
C PHE A 97 -14.99 11.29 -5.21
N THR A 98 -14.11 12.05 -5.86
CA THR A 98 -14.48 13.00 -6.92
C THR A 98 -15.17 12.35 -8.12
N VAL A 99 -14.82 11.09 -8.45
CA VAL A 99 -15.29 10.36 -9.65
C VAL A 99 -16.14 9.12 -9.29
N GLY A 100 -16.53 8.94 -8.02
CA GLY A 100 -17.19 7.70 -7.57
C GLY A 100 -18.24 7.91 -6.49
N GLN A 101 -19.28 8.69 -6.77
CA GLN A 101 -20.30 9.08 -5.77
C GLN A 101 -20.96 7.89 -5.06
N GLY A 102 -21.14 6.75 -5.75
CA GLY A 102 -21.74 5.54 -5.15
C GLY A 102 -20.86 4.86 -4.10
N LEU A 103 -19.53 4.95 -4.23
CA LEU A 103 -18.58 4.27 -3.32
C LEU A 103 -18.38 5.06 -2.02
N HIS A 104 -18.68 6.36 -2.01
CA HIS A 104 -18.59 7.19 -0.81
C HIS A 104 -19.51 6.67 0.31
N GLY A 105 -20.74 6.23 -0.03
CA GLY A 105 -21.65 5.66 0.96
C GLY A 105 -21.10 4.38 1.63
N VAL A 106 -20.33 3.60 0.87
CA VAL A 106 -19.69 2.37 1.35
C VAL A 106 -18.50 2.72 2.25
N HIS A 107 -17.72 3.75 1.88
CA HIS A 107 -16.68 4.30 2.74
C HIS A 107 -17.21 4.74 4.10
N GLU A 108 -18.27 5.54 4.13
CA GLU A 108 -18.91 6.01 5.38
C GLU A 108 -19.34 4.83 6.25
N GLN A 109 -19.97 3.80 5.65
CA GLN A 109 -20.35 2.59 6.38
C GLN A 109 -19.14 1.86 6.99
N LEU A 110 -18.04 1.71 6.27
CA LEU A 110 -16.84 1.04 6.80
C LEU A 110 -16.15 1.86 7.90
N MET A 111 -16.13 3.19 7.76
CA MET A 111 -15.61 4.09 8.79
C MET A 111 -16.46 4.06 10.05
N ASP A 112 -17.78 4.06 9.91
CA ASP A 112 -18.72 3.90 11.03
C ASP A 112 -18.52 2.56 11.74
N LEU A 113 -18.37 1.47 10.98
CA LEU A 113 -18.05 0.16 11.55
C LEU A 113 -16.75 0.20 12.33
N ARG A 114 -15.70 0.85 11.81
CA ARG A 114 -14.43 1.01 12.53
C ARG A 114 -14.59 1.81 13.81
N HIS A 115 -15.35 2.90 13.80
CA HIS A 115 -15.60 3.70 15.00
C HIS A 115 -16.32 2.90 16.08
N ASN A 116 -17.35 2.14 15.69
CA ASN A 116 -18.09 1.29 16.61
C ASN A 116 -17.23 0.15 17.17
N LEU A 117 -16.41 -0.47 16.31
CA LEU A 117 -15.46 -1.52 16.69
C LEU A 117 -14.51 -1.08 17.80
N VAL A 118 -13.98 0.14 17.71
CA VAL A 118 -13.01 0.68 18.67
C VAL A 118 -13.69 1.17 19.94
N ALA A 119 -14.91 1.70 19.85
CA ALA A 119 -15.56 2.37 20.96
C ALA A 119 -16.31 1.43 21.91
N HIS A 120 -16.63 0.18 21.54
CA HIS A 120 -17.57 -0.71 22.26
C HIS A 120 -18.88 0.02 22.67
N ARG A 121 -19.27 1.03 21.90
CA ARG A 121 -20.30 2.02 22.28
C ARG A 121 -21.29 2.30 21.15
N GLY A 122 -21.27 1.48 20.09
CA GLY A 122 -22.22 1.60 19.01
C GLY A 122 -23.51 0.85 19.33
N GLU A 123 -24.67 1.49 19.16
CA GLU A 123 -25.92 0.76 18.93
C GLU A 123 -25.93 0.22 17.49
N THR A 124 -24.90 -0.54 17.11
CA THR A 124 -24.91 -1.20 15.81
C THR A 124 -25.75 -2.46 15.92
N ILE A 125 -26.42 -2.83 14.83
CA ILE A 125 -27.16 -4.10 14.72
C ILE A 125 -26.28 -5.30 15.12
N GLN A 126 -24.96 -5.17 14.98
CA GLN A 126 -23.96 -6.19 15.27
C GLN A 126 -23.56 -6.26 16.75
N GLU A 127 -23.83 -5.22 17.56
CA GLU A 127 -23.50 -5.15 18.99
C GLU A 127 -24.75 -5.11 19.90
N ILE A 128 -25.97 -5.28 19.34
CA ILE A 128 -27.21 -5.30 20.13
C ILE A 128 -27.14 -6.38 21.21
N GLY A 129 -27.17 -5.94 22.46
CA GLY A 129 -27.23 -6.79 23.64
C GLY A 129 -28.49 -6.53 24.45
N ILE A 130 -29.12 -7.58 24.96
CA ILE A 130 -30.19 -7.49 25.95
C ILE A 130 -29.67 -8.06 27.26
N ALA A 131 -29.64 -7.22 28.29
CA ALA A 131 -29.47 -7.64 29.67
C ALA A 131 -30.84 -7.99 30.28
N TYR A 132 -30.93 -9.09 31.01
CA TYR A 132 -32.14 -9.49 31.70
C TYR A 132 -31.82 -10.13 33.05
N LEU A 133 -32.73 -9.92 34.01
CA LEU A 133 -32.65 -10.53 35.32
C LEU A 133 -33.42 -11.85 35.30
N ARG A 134 -32.84 -12.88 35.92
CA ARG A 134 -33.50 -14.18 36.12
C ARG A 134 -33.64 -14.43 37.61
N LEU A 135 -34.88 -14.64 38.04
CA LEU A 135 -35.23 -15.11 39.38
C LEU A 135 -35.66 -16.57 39.26
N ARG A 136 -35.02 -17.46 40.02
CA ARG A 136 -35.44 -18.84 40.14
C ARG A 136 -36.49 -18.92 41.25
N LEU A 137 -37.71 -19.35 40.89
CA LEU A 137 -38.87 -19.26 41.78
C LEU A 137 -38.80 -20.20 42.99
N HIS A 138 -38.10 -21.33 42.87
CA HIS A 138 -38.05 -22.37 43.90
C HIS A 138 -37.15 -22.01 45.09
N ASP A 139 -36.02 -21.35 44.84
CA ASP A 139 -34.99 -21.04 45.85
C ASP A 139 -34.69 -19.53 45.94
N SER A 140 -35.44 -18.71 45.21
CA SER A 140 -35.22 -17.25 45.09
C SER A 140 -33.83 -16.87 44.58
N ALA A 141 -33.08 -17.78 43.96
CA ALA A 141 -31.77 -17.47 43.41
C ALA A 141 -31.88 -16.42 42.29
N ARG A 142 -30.99 -15.43 42.32
CA ARG A 142 -30.98 -14.29 41.38
C ARG A 142 -29.74 -14.37 40.50
N GLY A 143 -29.90 -14.04 39.23
CA GLY A 143 -28.80 -13.90 38.28
C GLY A 143 -29.05 -12.79 37.28
N ALA A 144 -27.99 -12.11 36.85
CA ALA A 144 -28.00 -11.26 35.69
C ALA A 144 -27.46 -12.04 34.49
N HIS A 145 -28.09 -11.88 33.34
CA HIS A 145 -27.67 -12.51 32.10
C HIS A 145 -27.65 -11.48 30.99
N VAL A 146 -26.73 -11.67 30.04
CA VAL A 146 -26.63 -10.86 28.83
C VAL A 146 -26.71 -11.80 27.63
N ARG A 147 -27.55 -11.46 26.65
CA ARG A 147 -27.47 -12.04 25.30
C ARG A 147 -27.07 -10.96 24.33
N GLN A 148 -26.05 -11.24 23.53
CA GLN A 148 -25.62 -10.37 22.43
C GLN A 148 -25.97 -11.01 21.09
N GLY A 149 -26.36 -10.17 20.13
CA GLY A 149 -26.49 -10.56 18.74
C GLY A 149 -25.15 -11.09 18.21
N LYS A 150 -25.22 -12.05 17.28
CA LYS A 150 -24.01 -12.50 16.59
C LYS A 150 -23.60 -11.46 15.57
N PHE A 151 -22.31 -11.15 15.54
CA PHE A 151 -21.70 -10.35 14.49
C PHE A 151 -22.05 -10.90 13.10
N LYS A 152 -22.52 -10.03 12.19
CA LYS A 152 -22.86 -10.39 10.81
C LYS A 152 -22.02 -9.60 9.82
N ILE A 153 -21.23 -10.32 9.05
CA ILE A 153 -20.54 -9.80 7.86
C ILE A 153 -21.60 -9.45 6.81
N PRO A 154 -21.47 -8.32 6.08
CA PRO A 154 -22.34 -8.00 4.96
C PRO A 154 -22.42 -9.14 3.95
N LYS A 155 -23.60 -9.35 3.35
CA LYS A 155 -23.79 -10.41 2.35
C LYS A 155 -23.16 -10.05 1.01
N ASP A 156 -23.24 -8.77 0.63
CA ASP A 156 -22.68 -8.29 -0.60
C ASP A 156 -21.30 -7.67 -0.33
N LEU A 157 -20.26 -8.43 -0.67
CA LEU A 157 -18.88 -8.02 -0.52
C LEU A 157 -18.32 -7.42 -1.83
N ASN A 158 -19.03 -7.52 -2.95
CA ASN A 158 -18.55 -7.02 -4.25
C ASN A 158 -18.37 -5.50 -4.23
N VAL A 159 -19.31 -4.79 -3.62
CA VAL A 159 -19.22 -3.33 -3.49
C VAL A 159 -18.01 -2.89 -2.66
N ILE A 160 -17.57 -3.72 -1.69
CA ILE A 160 -16.35 -3.47 -0.91
C ILE A 160 -15.11 -3.73 -1.76
N VAL A 161 -15.12 -4.77 -2.60
CA VAL A 161 -14.05 -5.05 -3.58
C VAL A 161 -13.89 -3.87 -4.54
N GLU A 162 -14.98 -3.38 -5.13
CA GLU A 162 -14.97 -2.22 -6.03
C GLU A 162 -14.40 -0.97 -5.34
N LEU A 163 -14.81 -0.72 -4.09
CA LEU A 163 -14.26 0.37 -3.28
C LEU A 163 -12.74 0.22 -3.06
N LEU A 164 -12.27 -0.97 -2.70
CA LEU A 164 -10.85 -1.21 -2.43
C LEU A 164 -10.00 -1.07 -3.70
N GLU A 165 -10.46 -1.62 -4.84
CA GLU A 165 -9.77 -1.51 -6.13
C GLU A 165 -9.70 -0.05 -6.59
N HIS A 166 -10.78 0.71 -6.43
CA HIS A 166 -10.80 2.15 -6.68
C HIS A 166 -9.78 2.91 -5.81
N LEU A 167 -9.75 2.63 -4.50
CA LEU A 167 -8.82 3.30 -3.59
C LEU A 167 -7.34 2.92 -3.85
N ILE A 168 -7.07 1.69 -4.26
CA ILE A 168 -5.74 1.26 -4.68
C ILE A 168 -5.28 2.08 -5.88
N ALA A 169 -6.12 2.24 -6.91
CA ALA A 169 -5.80 3.06 -8.09
C ALA A 169 -5.56 4.54 -7.71
N VAL A 170 -6.36 5.11 -6.79
CA VAL A 170 -6.14 6.46 -6.27
C VAL A 170 -4.79 6.55 -5.53
N CYS A 171 -4.45 5.55 -4.74
CA CYS A 171 -3.19 5.51 -4.00
C CYS A 171 -1.98 5.41 -4.94
N GLU A 172 -2.06 4.59 -5.99
CA GLU A 172 -1.02 4.47 -7.02
C GLU A 172 -0.81 5.79 -7.76
N MET A 173 -1.87 6.48 -8.18
CA MET A 173 -1.74 7.82 -8.77
C MET A 173 -1.07 8.83 -7.83
N LYS A 174 -1.34 8.76 -6.53
CA LYS A 174 -0.71 9.64 -5.52
C LYS A 174 0.75 9.25 -5.28
N PHE A 175 1.07 7.96 -5.31
CA PHE A 175 2.43 7.44 -5.21
C PHE A 175 3.28 7.94 -6.38
N GLU A 176 2.81 7.80 -7.62
CA GLU A 176 3.54 8.26 -8.82
C GLU A 176 3.81 9.77 -8.79
N LYS A 177 2.81 10.58 -8.43
CA LYS A 177 2.99 12.03 -8.26
C LYS A 177 4.00 12.38 -7.17
N ALA A 178 4.12 11.56 -6.12
CA ALA A 178 5.14 11.74 -5.10
C ALA A 178 6.52 11.31 -5.61
N THR A 179 6.59 10.28 -6.47
CA THR A 179 7.83 9.80 -7.11
C THR A 179 8.40 10.88 -8.01
N GLU A 180 7.60 11.45 -8.91
CA GLU A 180 8.01 12.55 -9.78
C GLU A 180 8.56 13.74 -8.99
N LYS A 181 7.87 14.14 -7.92
CA LYS A 181 8.32 15.24 -7.05
C LYS A 181 9.63 14.92 -6.32
N ALA A 182 9.78 13.69 -5.84
CA ALA A 182 11.01 13.25 -5.19
C ALA A 182 12.17 13.25 -6.18
N TRP A 183 11.95 12.75 -7.39
CA TRP A 183 12.93 12.73 -8.48
C TRP A 183 13.37 14.14 -8.88
N ASP A 184 12.42 15.02 -9.15
CA ASP A 184 12.67 16.43 -9.48
C ASP A 184 13.48 17.12 -8.39
N HIS A 185 13.13 16.88 -7.12
CA HIS A 185 13.85 17.44 -5.99
C HIS A 185 15.29 16.90 -5.91
N MET A 186 15.48 15.60 -6.11
CA MET A 186 16.81 14.97 -6.11
C MET A 186 17.71 15.60 -7.18
N MET A 187 17.22 15.71 -8.42
CA MET A 187 17.99 16.25 -9.54
C MET A 187 18.29 17.76 -9.40
N LYS A 188 17.43 18.52 -8.74
CA LYS A 188 17.65 19.96 -8.50
C LYS A 188 18.57 20.26 -7.31
N THR A 189 18.58 19.38 -6.31
CA THR A 189 19.23 19.65 -5.02
C THR A 189 20.61 19.02 -4.89
N TYR A 190 20.81 17.84 -5.50
CA TYR A 190 22.04 17.07 -5.32
C TYR A 190 22.91 17.14 -6.57
N THR A 191 24.20 17.39 -6.34
CA THR A 191 25.23 17.29 -7.39
C THR A 191 25.46 15.83 -7.79
N PRO A 192 26.05 15.55 -8.97
CA PRO A 192 26.38 14.19 -9.38
C PRO A 192 27.22 13.41 -8.35
N THR A 193 28.19 14.07 -7.71
CA THR A 193 29.02 13.47 -6.66
C THR A 193 28.20 13.07 -5.43
N GLN A 194 27.24 13.91 -5.02
CA GLN A 194 26.36 13.57 -3.89
C GLN A 194 25.37 12.47 -4.27
N MET A 195 24.84 12.47 -5.49
CA MET A 195 24.00 11.36 -6.00
C MET A 195 24.75 10.03 -6.01
N ALA A 196 26.03 10.03 -6.37
CA ALA A 196 26.86 8.83 -6.33
C ALA A 196 27.01 8.25 -4.91
N LEU A 197 27.06 9.10 -3.88
CA LEU A 197 27.08 8.66 -2.47
C LEU A 197 25.74 8.06 -2.00
N LEU A 198 24.65 8.35 -2.70
CA LEU A 198 23.32 7.81 -2.40
C LEU A 198 23.02 6.52 -3.19
N LYS A 199 23.90 6.11 -4.12
CA LYS A 199 23.73 4.89 -4.88
C LYS A 199 23.78 3.67 -3.95
N ILE A 200 22.78 2.81 -4.03
CA ILE A 200 22.67 1.58 -3.23
C ILE A 200 22.63 0.31 -4.07
N GLY A 201 22.35 0.39 -5.37
CA GLY A 201 22.27 -0.76 -6.28
C GLY A 201 22.53 -0.35 -7.74
N GLY A 202 22.65 -1.33 -8.63
CA GLY A 202 22.86 -1.11 -10.06
C GLY A 202 24.30 -1.26 -10.55
N PRO A 203 24.51 -1.19 -11.88
CA PRO A 203 25.75 -1.60 -12.53
C PRO A 203 26.96 -0.85 -12.00
N ASN A 204 28.05 -1.57 -11.75
CA ASN A 204 29.26 -1.00 -11.19
C ASN A 204 29.95 -0.12 -12.26
N ILE A 205 29.73 1.19 -12.21
CA ILE A 205 30.11 2.11 -13.30
C ILE A 205 31.62 2.04 -13.61
N ASN A 206 32.45 1.83 -12.58
CA ASN A 206 33.89 1.65 -12.77
C ASN A 206 34.23 0.34 -13.50
N GLN A 207 33.46 -0.73 -13.28
CA GLN A 207 33.65 -2.01 -13.97
C GLN A 207 33.16 -1.92 -15.42
N ALA A 208 32.00 -1.30 -15.65
CA ALA A 208 31.46 -1.08 -17.00
C ALA A 208 32.32 -0.15 -17.87
N ILE A 209 32.98 0.86 -17.29
CA ILE A 209 33.96 1.69 -17.99
C ILE A 209 35.23 0.88 -18.29
N THR A 210 35.70 0.07 -17.34
CA THR A 210 36.88 -0.78 -17.54
C THR A 210 36.63 -1.86 -18.59
N GLU A 211 35.41 -2.39 -18.70
CA GLU A 211 35.00 -3.36 -19.72
C GLU A 211 34.79 -2.72 -21.10
N LYS A 212 34.13 -1.55 -21.18
CA LYS A 212 33.96 -0.81 -22.45
C LYS A 212 35.25 -0.22 -23.02
N PHE A 213 36.23 0.06 -22.16
CA PHE A 213 37.52 0.60 -22.55
C PHE A 213 38.66 -0.36 -22.25
N ASN A 214 38.39 -1.67 -22.14
CA ASN A 214 39.43 -2.67 -21.98
C ASN A 214 40.30 -2.69 -23.25
N PRO A 215 41.57 -2.25 -23.19
CA PRO A 215 42.44 -2.20 -24.36
C PRO A 215 42.77 -3.59 -24.93
N GLU A 216 42.44 -4.67 -24.21
CA GLU A 216 42.69 -6.05 -24.63
C GLU A 216 41.54 -6.67 -25.46
N ASN A 217 40.39 -6.01 -25.59
CA ASN A 217 39.32 -6.48 -26.49
C ASN A 217 38.54 -5.31 -27.10
N PRO A 218 39.13 -4.55 -28.05
CA PRO A 218 38.41 -3.49 -28.74
C PRO A 218 37.28 -4.11 -29.56
N GLU A 219 36.03 -3.78 -29.24
CA GLU A 219 34.92 -4.06 -30.15
C GLU A 219 35.27 -3.46 -31.52
N PRO A 220 35.19 -4.24 -32.61
CA PRO A 220 35.48 -3.73 -33.93
C PRO A 220 34.50 -2.59 -34.24
N PRO A 221 34.97 -1.46 -34.80
CA PRO A 221 34.09 -0.34 -35.10
C PRO A 221 32.95 -0.84 -36.00
N ALA A 222 31.72 -0.57 -35.57
CA ALA A 222 30.52 -0.90 -36.33
C ALA A 222 30.70 -0.44 -37.77
N LYS A 223 30.58 -1.37 -38.72
CA LYS A 223 30.62 -1.04 -40.15
C LYS A 223 29.47 -0.09 -40.41
N ILE A 224 29.81 1.18 -40.68
CA ILE A 224 28.86 2.15 -41.20
C ILE A 224 28.56 1.71 -42.64
N GLU A 225 27.50 0.93 -42.81
CA GLU A 225 26.94 0.68 -44.13
C GLU A 225 26.43 2.02 -44.68
N ARG A 226 27.07 2.49 -45.76
CA ARG A 226 26.57 3.65 -46.48
C ARG A 226 25.23 3.26 -47.10
N PRO A 227 24.16 4.05 -46.92
CA PRO A 227 22.91 3.80 -47.62
C PRO A 227 23.16 3.89 -49.12
N GLU A 228 22.78 2.84 -49.85
CA GLU A 228 22.74 2.84 -51.30
C GLU A 228 21.72 3.87 -51.77
N PHE A 229 22.19 4.93 -52.44
CA PHE A 229 21.33 5.86 -53.14
C PHE A 229 20.79 5.19 -54.40
N SER A 230 19.59 4.60 -54.32
CA SER A 230 18.82 4.23 -55.50
C SER A 230 18.25 5.50 -56.12
N GLY A 231 18.85 5.94 -57.22
CA GLY A 231 18.34 7.05 -58.02
C GLY A 231 17.06 6.63 -58.76
N GLU A 232 15.91 7.07 -58.27
CA GLU A 232 14.69 7.13 -59.08
C GLU A 232 14.55 8.54 -59.67
N LYS A 233 14.59 8.57 -61.00
CA LYS A 233 14.32 9.73 -61.84
C LYS A 233 12.82 9.99 -61.81
N PHE A 234 12.43 11.19 -61.41
CA PHE A 234 11.12 11.74 -61.74
C PHE A 234 11.07 12.06 -63.24
N VAL A 235 10.16 11.40 -63.96
CA VAL A 235 9.55 11.84 -65.22
C VAL A 235 8.05 11.70 -65.05
#